data_AF-A0A0F9PB35-F1
#
_entry.id   AF-A0A0F9PB35-F1
#
_cell.length_a   1.000
_cell.length_b   1.000
_cell.length_c   1.000
_cell.angle_alpha   90.00
_cell.angle_beta   90.00
_cell.angle_gamma   90.00
#
_symmetry.space_group_name_H-M   'P 1'
#
loop_
_entity.id
_entity.type
_entity.pdbx_description
1 polymer ?
#
loop_
_entity_poly.entity_id
_entity_poly.type
_entity_poly.pdbx_seq_one_letter_code
_entity_poly.pdbx_strand_id
1 'polypeptide(L)'
;MAFVIEDGNGGSVTVDEPERASFGEKLAGGVEFTLAHLVYKVLEFAGRGMGSFLSGAAVEFLERVEPSLVHYARPLIDMLLGFEELDPSLREFFSELREPVHEGATAILGGFAIDAGGAVMGNVISSVMAKVTYQVNRDLRPGLPDVSSIMSMMRFGELSQEDAQRLLSFHGFTDEMIADFFEITRSRLNPPEILELWQRGEMDSIDARAALSQYGYVAGEISDLIALKKQFAPPAQLMLAMFRKAMPRISVEKRLAAMGYDGPDIIAIMKTAEPIPGPGDLVRFAVREAWRDDVAEAWNYDEDAPPQLGEYLAKHGYDPEWAVRFWRAHWALPSIQQGFEMMHRAIIKPDVLQDLLKVSDIPEFWRENLTKMSFRTLTRVDIRRMHAMGVLGEEEVLKSYLDFGYSPKNAKQMLDFTIKFNDNDPESPRARTLALSRSVIIQAYQRGLINNAEAQTRLMNAGYGTEDLTLILSLADWQGEIDRTPNYYNEHHRDVKSIIERAYSRRLLGEPEARAGLVSIGYTSAEAQLLLLTIDLYYDFEVLETQQRIIGNAYVSRSITRVDAISRLGNEGIPGAMQEQLLAEWDAERTVRDRRLTEAQYRRAVNQDVISVGDYRENLRGLGYTEGDIEILVKTYFAP
;
A
#
# COMPACT_ATOMS: atom_id res chain seq x y z
N MET A 1 -0.51 -88.28 -55.08
CA MET A 1 -0.09 -89.64 -54.67
C MET A 1 0.58 -89.53 -53.30
N ALA A 2 0.72 -90.62 -52.54
CA ALA A 2 1.33 -90.56 -51.21
C ALA A 2 2.49 -91.55 -51.13
N PHE A 3 3.60 -91.18 -50.50
CA PHE A 3 4.72 -92.07 -50.24
C PHE A 3 5.02 -92.16 -48.75
N VAL A 4 5.55 -93.31 -48.33
CA VAL A 4 5.81 -93.62 -46.92
C VAL A 4 7.29 -93.49 -46.66
N ILE A 5 7.66 -92.69 -45.66
CA ILE A 5 9.02 -92.56 -45.15
C ILE A 5 9.07 -93.29 -43.82
N GLU A 6 10.00 -94.25 -43.67
CA GLU A 6 10.29 -94.83 -42.36
C GLU A 6 11.03 -93.80 -41.51
N ASP A 7 10.54 -93.54 -40.31
CA ASP A 7 11.32 -92.82 -39.32
C ASP A 7 12.37 -93.76 -38.71
N GLY A 8 13.52 -93.22 -38.32
CA GLY A 8 14.64 -94.01 -37.78
C GLY A 8 14.36 -94.73 -36.45
N ASN A 9 13.12 -94.69 -35.94
CA ASN A 9 12.68 -95.36 -34.71
C ASN A 9 11.66 -96.49 -34.98
N GLY A 10 11.45 -96.89 -36.25
CA GLY A 10 10.55 -97.99 -36.63
C GLY A 10 9.08 -97.59 -36.77
N GLY A 11 8.78 -96.28 -36.80
CA GLY A 11 7.50 -95.74 -37.24
C GLY A 11 7.50 -95.43 -38.74
N SER A 12 6.32 -95.24 -39.34
CA SER A 12 6.19 -94.84 -40.74
C SER A 12 5.29 -93.60 -40.86
N VAL A 13 5.75 -92.61 -41.63
CA VAL A 13 5.02 -91.36 -41.91
C VAL A 13 4.63 -91.35 -43.38
N THR A 14 3.34 -91.16 -43.65
CA THR A 14 2.83 -90.99 -45.01
C THR A 14 2.85 -89.51 -45.35
N VAL A 15 3.49 -89.15 -46.47
CA VAL A 15 3.53 -87.77 -46.98
C VAL A 15 2.66 -87.69 -48.23
N ASP A 16 1.64 -86.84 -48.19
CA ASP A 16 0.73 -86.59 -49.30
C ASP A 16 1.23 -85.47 -50.22
N GLU A 17 1.00 -85.63 -51.52
CA GLU A 17 1.31 -84.62 -52.53
C GLU A 17 0.48 -83.35 -52.32
N PRO A 18 1.10 -82.15 -52.23
CA PRO A 18 0.36 -80.92 -52.05
C PRO A 18 -0.54 -80.65 -53.25
N GLU A 19 -1.82 -80.34 -53.00
CA GLU A 19 -2.77 -79.93 -54.03
C GLU A 19 -2.88 -78.41 -54.14
N ARG A 20 -2.96 -77.87 -55.37
CA ARG A 20 -3.02 -76.41 -55.63
C ARG A 20 -4.18 -75.72 -54.91
N ALA A 21 -5.30 -76.40 -54.72
CA ALA A 21 -6.48 -75.89 -54.02
C ALA A 21 -6.22 -75.60 -52.53
N SER A 22 -5.16 -76.18 -51.96
CA SER A 22 -4.77 -76.00 -50.55
C SER A 22 -4.04 -74.68 -50.29
N PHE A 23 -3.71 -73.91 -51.34
CA PHE A 23 -2.95 -72.67 -51.26
C PHE A 23 -3.74 -71.50 -51.84
N GLY A 24 -3.49 -70.28 -51.35
CA GLY A 24 -4.21 -69.08 -51.80
C GLY A 24 -4.17 -68.88 -53.33
N GLU A 25 -5.26 -68.37 -53.91
CA GLU A 25 -5.37 -68.17 -55.38
C GLU A 25 -4.44 -67.06 -55.92
N LYS A 26 -3.92 -66.21 -55.04
CA LYS A 26 -3.01 -65.09 -55.37
C LYS A 26 -1.57 -65.57 -55.64
N LEU A 27 -0.76 -64.71 -56.26
CA LEU A 27 0.65 -64.97 -56.61
C LEU A 27 1.46 -65.62 -55.47
N ALA A 28 1.31 -65.09 -54.25
CA ALA A 28 1.99 -65.63 -53.06
C ALA A 28 1.65 -67.11 -52.79
N GLY A 29 0.36 -67.49 -52.90
CA GLY A 29 -0.05 -68.88 -52.74
C GLY A 29 0.39 -69.78 -53.90
N GLY A 30 0.59 -69.21 -55.10
CA GLY A 30 1.23 -69.90 -56.22
C GLY A 30 2.72 -70.20 -55.97
N VAL A 31 3.45 -69.25 -55.40
CA VAL A 31 4.86 -69.41 -55.01
C VAL A 31 5.00 -70.43 -53.87
N GLU A 32 4.15 -70.34 -52.85
CA GLU A 32 4.10 -71.31 -51.74
C GLU A 32 3.78 -72.72 -52.21
N PHE A 33 2.78 -72.88 -53.10
CA PHE A 33 2.47 -74.16 -53.72
C PHE A 33 3.69 -74.70 -54.49
N THR A 34 4.37 -73.85 -55.27
CA THR A 34 5.53 -74.27 -56.08
C THR A 34 6.68 -74.74 -55.19
N LEU A 35 6.98 -74.03 -54.11
CA LEU A 35 7.99 -74.42 -53.13
C LEU A 35 7.60 -75.69 -52.37
N ALA A 36 6.35 -75.80 -51.91
CA ALA A 36 5.87 -76.99 -51.20
C ALA A 36 5.87 -78.23 -52.10
N HIS A 37 5.45 -78.08 -53.36
CA HIS A 37 5.44 -79.16 -54.35
C HIS A 37 6.87 -79.54 -54.78
N LEU A 38 7.79 -78.57 -54.87
CA LEU A 38 9.22 -78.82 -55.09
C LEU A 38 9.82 -79.63 -53.93
N VAL A 39 9.58 -79.23 -52.69
CA VAL A 39 10.03 -79.95 -51.48
C VAL A 39 9.45 -81.36 -51.45
N TYR A 40 8.16 -81.53 -51.78
CA TYR A 40 7.52 -82.84 -51.90
C TYR A 40 8.23 -83.72 -52.93
N LYS A 41 8.55 -83.20 -54.13
CA LYS A 41 9.27 -83.96 -55.17
C LYS A 41 10.70 -84.31 -54.76
N VAL A 42 11.39 -83.41 -54.06
CA VAL A 42 12.73 -83.69 -53.51
C VAL A 42 12.66 -84.81 -52.46
N LEU A 43 11.65 -84.80 -51.59
CA LEU A 43 11.46 -85.84 -50.57
C LEU A 43 11.00 -87.19 -51.17
N GLU A 44 10.10 -87.16 -52.16
CA GLU A 44 9.63 -88.35 -52.91
C GLU A 44 10.80 -89.06 -53.59
N PHE A 45 11.74 -88.28 -54.10
CA PHE A 45 12.93 -88.78 -54.77
C PHE A 45 14.02 -89.22 -53.79
N ALA A 46 14.25 -88.49 -52.70
CA ALA A 46 15.19 -88.86 -51.64
C ALA A 46 14.80 -90.17 -50.94
N GLY A 47 13.51 -90.48 -50.82
CA GLY A 47 12.99 -91.74 -50.29
C GLY A 47 13.33 -92.99 -51.12
N ARG A 48 13.86 -92.85 -52.35
CA ARG A 48 14.23 -93.97 -53.23
C ARG A 48 15.73 -94.38 -53.18
N GLY A 49 16.53 -93.79 -52.29
CA GLY A 49 17.91 -94.19 -51.99
C GLY A 49 19.00 -93.29 -52.63
N MET A 50 19.94 -92.83 -51.80
CA MET A 50 20.99 -91.83 -52.10
C MET A 50 22.19 -92.29 -52.98
N GLY A 51 22.07 -93.39 -53.73
CA GLY A 51 23.21 -93.99 -54.45
C GLY A 51 23.57 -93.38 -55.81
N SER A 52 22.69 -92.61 -56.45
CA SER A 52 22.87 -92.14 -57.85
C SER A 52 22.73 -90.61 -58.03
N PHE A 53 22.83 -89.85 -56.95
CA PHE A 53 22.45 -88.43 -56.91
C PHE A 53 23.36 -87.48 -57.75
N LEU A 54 24.64 -87.78 -57.97
CA LEU A 54 25.59 -86.75 -58.43
C LEU A 54 25.93 -86.73 -59.94
N SER A 55 25.33 -87.56 -60.80
CA SER A 55 25.64 -87.51 -62.25
C SER A 55 24.46 -87.41 -63.22
N GLY A 56 23.21 -87.63 -62.77
CA GLY A 56 22.02 -87.53 -63.62
C GLY A 56 21.01 -86.46 -63.18
N ALA A 57 21.06 -86.03 -61.91
CA ALA A 57 20.02 -85.21 -61.30
C ALA A 57 19.95 -83.78 -61.86
N ALA A 58 21.06 -83.17 -62.28
CA ALA A 58 21.05 -81.80 -62.80
C ALA A 58 20.34 -81.69 -64.17
N VAL A 59 20.49 -82.69 -65.03
CA VAL A 59 19.91 -82.71 -66.38
C VAL A 59 18.42 -83.05 -66.32
N GLU A 60 18.04 -84.05 -65.50
CA GLU A 60 16.64 -84.45 -65.34
C GLU A 60 15.82 -83.41 -64.53
N PHE A 61 16.46 -82.69 -63.60
CA PHE A 61 15.86 -81.57 -62.88
C PHE A 61 15.61 -80.38 -63.81
N LEU A 62 16.55 -80.05 -64.70
CA LEU A 62 16.34 -79.00 -65.71
C LEU A 62 15.24 -79.39 -66.70
N GLU A 63 15.24 -80.61 -67.25
CA GLU A 63 14.23 -81.05 -68.23
C GLU A 63 12.79 -81.10 -67.68
N ARG A 64 12.59 -81.34 -66.38
CA ARG A 64 11.24 -81.40 -65.75
C ARG A 64 10.77 -80.08 -65.15
N VAL A 65 11.68 -79.25 -64.65
CA VAL A 65 11.32 -78.01 -63.95
C VAL A 65 11.28 -76.83 -64.91
N GLU A 66 12.04 -76.85 -66.02
CA GLU A 66 12.10 -75.78 -67.04
C GLU A 66 10.73 -75.41 -67.64
N PRO A 67 9.86 -76.35 -68.08
CA PRO A 67 8.55 -75.97 -68.66
C PRO A 67 7.61 -75.37 -67.61
N SER A 68 7.72 -75.84 -66.37
CA SER A 68 6.88 -75.43 -65.25
C SER A 68 7.25 -74.04 -64.76
N LEU A 69 8.55 -73.75 -64.62
CA LEU A 69 9.05 -72.42 -64.24
C LEU A 69 8.67 -71.34 -65.26
N VAL A 70 8.74 -71.64 -66.55
CA VAL A 70 8.39 -70.70 -67.63
C VAL A 70 6.89 -70.39 -67.65
N HIS A 71 6.03 -71.38 -67.36
CA HIS A 71 4.59 -71.16 -67.24
C HIS A 71 4.24 -70.20 -66.08
N TYR A 72 4.91 -70.34 -64.93
CA TYR A 72 4.67 -69.48 -63.76
C TYR A 72 5.41 -68.13 -63.83
N ALA A 73 6.54 -68.05 -64.53
CA ALA A 73 7.27 -66.81 -64.77
C ALA A 73 6.69 -65.98 -65.92
N ARG A 74 5.84 -66.56 -66.78
CA ARG A 74 5.25 -65.89 -67.96
C ARG A 74 4.60 -64.55 -67.66
N PRO A 75 3.76 -64.39 -66.61
CA PRO A 75 3.17 -63.09 -66.29
C PRO A 75 4.21 -62.02 -65.93
N LEU A 76 5.31 -62.41 -65.29
CA LEU A 76 6.42 -61.53 -64.94
C LEU A 76 7.25 -61.17 -66.18
N ILE A 77 7.50 -62.15 -67.05
CA ILE A 77 8.22 -61.96 -68.33
C ILE A 77 7.39 -61.09 -69.28
N ASP A 78 6.07 -61.30 -69.36
CA ASP A 78 5.13 -60.48 -70.13
C ASP A 78 5.11 -59.02 -69.63
N MET A 79 5.11 -58.82 -68.30
CA MET A 79 5.25 -57.50 -67.69
C MET A 79 6.58 -56.84 -68.08
N LEU A 80 7.69 -57.58 -68.04
CA LEU A 80 9.02 -57.08 -68.39
C LEU A 80 9.11 -56.72 -69.90
N LEU A 81 8.53 -57.54 -70.77
CA LEU A 81 8.47 -57.30 -72.22
C LEU A 81 7.53 -56.16 -72.61
N GLY A 82 6.53 -55.85 -71.78
CA GLY A 82 5.60 -54.74 -71.96
C GLY A 82 6.22 -53.34 -71.75
N PHE A 83 7.48 -53.25 -71.29
CA PHE A 83 8.17 -51.98 -71.12
C PHE A 83 8.67 -51.41 -72.46
N GLU A 84 8.16 -50.24 -72.88
CA GLU A 84 8.47 -49.61 -74.18
C GLU A 84 9.97 -49.29 -74.37
N GLU A 85 10.65 -48.87 -73.32
CA GLU A 85 12.08 -48.49 -73.31
C GLU A 85 13.04 -49.66 -73.02
N LEU A 86 12.55 -50.89 -73.04
CA LEU A 86 13.40 -52.07 -72.81
C LEU A 86 14.47 -52.18 -73.91
N ASP A 87 15.73 -52.31 -73.50
CA ASP A 87 16.87 -52.45 -74.43
C ASP A 87 16.64 -53.64 -75.38
N PRO A 88 16.94 -53.51 -76.69
CA PRO A 88 16.68 -54.57 -77.66
C PRO A 88 17.27 -55.93 -77.28
N SER A 89 18.47 -55.97 -76.70
CA SER A 89 19.15 -57.21 -76.31
C SER A 89 18.49 -57.91 -75.12
N LEU A 90 17.94 -57.14 -74.18
CA LEU A 90 17.17 -57.67 -73.06
C LEU A 90 15.75 -58.07 -73.46
N ARG A 91 15.16 -57.35 -74.41
CA ARG A 91 13.87 -57.73 -75.00
C ARG A 91 13.99 -59.06 -75.71
N GLU A 92 15.06 -59.30 -76.44
CA GLU A 92 15.37 -60.59 -77.06
C GLU A 92 15.55 -61.68 -76.01
N PHE A 93 16.40 -61.46 -75.00
CA PHE A 93 16.63 -62.39 -73.89
C PHE A 93 15.34 -62.79 -73.14
N PHE A 94 14.49 -61.82 -72.77
CA PHE A 94 13.23 -62.12 -72.11
C PHE A 94 12.19 -62.76 -73.04
N SER A 95 12.25 -62.47 -74.35
CA SER A 95 11.39 -63.12 -75.35
C SER A 95 11.76 -64.59 -75.52
N GLU A 96 13.05 -64.92 -75.51
CA GLU A 96 13.54 -66.30 -75.55
C GLU A 96 13.22 -67.05 -74.24
N LEU A 97 13.29 -66.39 -73.08
CA LEU A 97 12.84 -66.95 -71.81
C LEU A 97 11.32 -67.17 -71.75
N ARG A 98 10.53 -66.40 -72.51
CA ARG A 98 9.07 -66.54 -72.61
C ARG A 98 8.65 -67.81 -73.37
N GLU A 99 9.48 -68.23 -74.32
CA GLU A 99 9.30 -69.38 -75.22
C GLU A 99 10.63 -70.08 -75.51
N PRO A 100 11.17 -70.88 -74.57
CA PRO A 100 12.48 -71.50 -74.75
C PRO A 100 12.43 -72.63 -75.79
N VAL A 101 13.37 -72.59 -76.73
CA VAL A 101 13.65 -73.72 -77.63
C VAL A 101 14.73 -74.58 -76.97
N HIS A 102 14.54 -75.91 -76.93
CA HIS A 102 15.33 -76.87 -76.12
C HIS A 102 16.87 -76.83 -76.29
N GLU A 103 17.41 -76.21 -77.35
CA GLU A 103 18.86 -76.04 -77.56
C GLU A 103 19.40 -74.63 -77.23
N GLY A 104 18.54 -73.60 -77.15
CA GLY A 104 18.96 -72.21 -76.91
C GLY A 104 19.10 -71.87 -75.42
N ALA A 105 18.16 -72.33 -74.60
CA ALA A 105 18.11 -72.02 -73.17
C ALA A 105 19.30 -72.63 -72.39
N THR A 106 19.76 -73.82 -72.78
CA THR A 106 20.95 -74.49 -72.24
C THR A 106 22.25 -73.77 -72.60
N ALA A 107 22.34 -73.16 -73.78
CA ALA A 107 23.50 -72.37 -74.20
C ALA A 107 23.57 -71.01 -73.47
N ILE A 108 22.42 -70.36 -73.24
CA ILE A 108 22.33 -69.09 -72.52
C ILE A 108 22.63 -69.30 -71.03
N LEU A 109 22.01 -70.30 -70.38
CA LEU A 109 22.26 -70.61 -68.97
C LEU A 109 23.68 -71.14 -68.72
N GLY A 110 24.26 -71.89 -69.68
CA GLY A 110 25.65 -72.35 -69.63
C GLY A 110 26.68 -71.23 -69.84
N GLY A 111 26.38 -70.26 -70.72
CA GLY A 111 27.23 -69.09 -70.97
C GLY A 111 27.27 -68.09 -69.81
N PHE A 112 26.22 -68.03 -68.99
CA PHE A 112 26.17 -67.21 -67.78
C PHE A 112 27.13 -67.67 -66.67
N ALA A 113 27.63 -68.91 -66.73
CA ALA A 113 28.36 -69.53 -65.63
C ALA A 113 29.90 -69.54 -65.76
N ILE A 114 30.50 -69.28 -66.94
CA ILE A 114 31.89 -69.74 -67.18
C ILE A 114 32.98 -68.69 -67.53
N ASP A 115 32.73 -67.46 -67.99
CA ASP A 115 33.86 -66.57 -68.37
C ASP A 115 33.96 -65.18 -67.69
N ALA A 116 35.22 -64.78 -67.45
CA ALA A 116 35.71 -63.65 -66.65
C ALA A 116 35.35 -62.23 -67.15
N GLY A 117 34.19 -62.04 -67.80
CA GLY A 117 33.59 -60.74 -68.17
C GLY A 117 32.55 -60.20 -67.18
N GLY A 118 32.27 -60.91 -66.07
CA GLY A 118 31.19 -60.59 -65.13
C GLY A 118 31.33 -59.27 -64.37
N ALA A 119 32.54 -58.76 -64.15
CA ALA A 119 32.72 -57.49 -63.42
C ALA A 119 32.40 -56.25 -64.27
N VAL A 120 32.60 -56.30 -65.58
CA VAL A 120 32.30 -55.17 -66.49
C VAL A 120 30.84 -55.22 -66.94
N MET A 121 30.28 -56.42 -67.14
CA MET A 121 28.87 -56.60 -67.48
C MET A 121 27.95 -56.40 -66.27
N GLY A 122 28.39 -56.67 -65.04
CA GLY A 122 27.63 -56.39 -63.81
C GLY A 122 27.34 -54.90 -63.59
N ASN A 123 28.21 -53.99 -64.06
CA ASN A 123 27.97 -52.55 -63.99
C ASN A 123 27.01 -52.06 -65.09
N VAL A 124 27.05 -52.65 -66.29
CA VAL A 124 26.12 -52.33 -67.38
C VAL A 124 24.73 -52.90 -67.09
N ILE A 125 24.65 -54.18 -66.71
CA ILE A 125 23.41 -54.85 -66.33
C ILE A 125 22.81 -54.20 -65.08
N SER A 126 23.60 -53.83 -64.05
CA SER A 126 23.04 -53.11 -62.91
C SER A 126 22.55 -51.71 -63.27
N SER A 127 23.18 -50.99 -64.22
CA SER A 127 22.70 -49.68 -64.67
C SER A 127 21.38 -49.75 -65.46
N VAL A 128 21.16 -50.84 -66.20
CA VAL A 128 19.93 -51.07 -66.97
C VAL A 128 18.83 -51.67 -66.09
N MET A 129 19.18 -52.63 -65.24
CA MET A 129 18.28 -53.15 -64.21
C MET A 129 17.91 -52.08 -63.19
N ALA A 130 18.76 -51.07 -62.95
CA ALA A 130 18.40 -49.91 -62.16
C ALA A 130 17.24 -49.14 -62.80
N LYS A 131 17.20 -48.93 -64.13
CA LYS A 131 16.06 -48.28 -64.81
C LYS A 131 14.78 -49.09 -64.67
N VAL A 132 14.86 -50.41 -64.86
CA VAL A 132 13.71 -51.31 -64.62
C VAL A 132 13.28 -51.24 -63.16
N THR A 133 14.22 -51.25 -62.21
CA THR A 133 13.95 -51.11 -60.78
C THR A 133 13.34 -49.75 -60.43
N TYR A 134 13.79 -48.65 -61.06
CA TYR A 134 13.21 -47.30 -60.89
C TYR A 134 11.79 -47.22 -61.45
N GLN A 135 11.53 -47.82 -62.61
CA GLN A 135 10.20 -47.88 -63.21
C GLN A 135 9.24 -48.70 -62.33
N VAL A 136 9.68 -49.88 -61.90
CA VAL A 136 8.94 -50.74 -60.96
C VAL A 136 8.68 -50.02 -59.65
N ASN A 137 9.67 -49.32 -59.09
CA ASN A 137 9.50 -48.53 -57.87
C ASN A 137 8.58 -47.31 -58.06
N ARG A 138 8.53 -46.71 -59.25
CA ARG A 138 7.60 -45.61 -59.57
C ARG A 138 6.15 -46.09 -59.66
N ASP A 139 5.94 -47.26 -60.23
CA ASP A 139 4.61 -47.78 -60.54
C ASP A 139 4.03 -48.56 -59.35
N LEU A 140 4.84 -49.37 -58.65
CA LEU A 140 4.43 -50.09 -57.43
C LEU A 140 4.57 -49.28 -56.14
N ARG A 141 5.42 -48.24 -56.14
CA ARG A 141 5.72 -47.39 -54.96
C ARG A 141 5.91 -48.17 -53.65
N PRO A 142 6.80 -49.18 -53.61
CA PRO A 142 6.94 -50.05 -52.45
C PRO A 142 7.59 -49.38 -51.23
N GLY A 143 8.05 -48.13 -51.35
CA GLY A 143 8.71 -47.40 -50.27
C GLY A 143 7.74 -47.07 -49.15
N LEU A 144 7.96 -47.66 -47.97
CA LEU A 144 7.27 -47.32 -46.74
C LEU A 144 8.00 -46.15 -46.06
N PRO A 145 7.28 -45.17 -45.48
CA PRO A 145 7.92 -44.16 -44.63
C PRO A 145 8.66 -44.84 -43.48
N ASP A 146 9.83 -44.33 -43.10
CA ASP A 146 10.54 -44.84 -41.93
C ASP A 146 9.77 -44.56 -40.63
N VAL A 147 10.13 -45.25 -39.54
CA VAL A 147 9.47 -45.12 -38.24
C VAL A 147 9.37 -43.66 -37.78
N SER A 148 10.44 -42.87 -37.90
CA SER A 148 10.44 -41.46 -37.46
C SER A 148 9.46 -40.61 -38.27
N SER A 149 9.39 -40.86 -39.59
CA SER A 149 8.42 -40.23 -40.48
C SER A 149 6.98 -40.62 -40.13
N ILE A 150 6.71 -41.90 -39.89
CA ILE A 150 5.38 -42.40 -39.47
C ILE A 150 4.94 -41.70 -38.17
N MET A 151 5.82 -41.68 -37.17
CA MET A 151 5.53 -41.05 -35.88
C MET A 151 5.31 -39.54 -36.00
N SER A 152 6.07 -38.88 -36.87
CA SER A 152 5.92 -37.43 -37.13
C SER A 152 4.62 -37.12 -37.84
N MET A 153 4.25 -37.88 -38.88
CA MET A 153 2.99 -37.74 -39.59
C MET A 153 1.79 -37.95 -38.65
N MET A 154 1.87 -38.95 -37.76
CA MET A 154 0.86 -39.18 -36.73
C MET A 154 0.73 -37.99 -35.78
N ARG A 155 1.86 -37.47 -35.26
CA ARG A 155 1.88 -36.34 -34.32
C ARG A 155 1.31 -35.06 -34.93
N PHE A 156 1.52 -34.81 -36.22
CA PHE A 156 0.96 -33.65 -36.93
C PHE A 156 -0.50 -33.86 -37.39
N GLY A 157 -1.08 -35.04 -37.16
CA GLY A 157 -2.46 -35.35 -37.51
C GLY A 157 -2.67 -35.73 -38.98
N GLU A 158 -1.59 -35.93 -39.75
CA GLU A 158 -1.62 -36.32 -41.16
C GLU A 158 -1.84 -37.83 -41.33
N LEU A 159 -1.69 -38.61 -40.26
CA LEU A 159 -1.85 -40.06 -40.24
C LEU A 159 -2.65 -40.48 -39.00
N SER A 160 -3.68 -41.32 -39.18
CA SER A 160 -4.44 -41.88 -38.06
C SER A 160 -3.59 -42.87 -37.26
N GLN A 161 -3.92 -43.10 -35.98
CA GLN A 161 -3.21 -44.08 -35.16
C GLN A 161 -3.32 -45.50 -35.74
N GLU A 162 -4.48 -45.86 -36.32
CA GLU A 162 -4.70 -47.16 -36.97
C GLU A 162 -3.82 -47.33 -38.22
N ASP A 163 -3.68 -46.29 -39.03
CA ASP A 163 -2.83 -46.32 -40.23
C ASP A 163 -1.33 -46.30 -39.86
N ALA A 164 -0.95 -45.59 -38.79
CA ALA A 164 0.39 -45.64 -38.23
C ALA A 164 0.73 -47.06 -37.73
N GLN A 165 -0.18 -47.72 -37.01
CA GLN A 165 -0.01 -49.10 -36.58
C GLN A 165 0.15 -50.05 -37.77
N ARG A 166 -0.69 -49.88 -38.81
CA ARG A 166 -0.57 -50.68 -40.05
C ARG A 166 0.80 -50.49 -40.71
N LEU A 167 1.28 -49.25 -40.85
CA LEU A 167 2.59 -48.97 -41.45
C LEU A 167 3.74 -49.52 -40.60
N LEU A 168 3.68 -49.41 -39.28
CA LEU A 168 4.69 -49.98 -38.38
C LEU A 168 4.67 -51.52 -38.40
N SER A 169 3.50 -52.15 -38.59
CA SER A 169 3.41 -53.60 -38.74
C SER A 169 4.11 -54.10 -40.01
N PHE A 170 4.09 -53.31 -41.10
CA PHE A 170 4.85 -53.63 -42.32
C PHE A 170 6.36 -53.52 -42.14
N HIS A 171 6.83 -52.79 -41.12
CA HIS A 171 8.24 -52.79 -40.69
C HIS A 171 8.60 -53.99 -39.80
N GLY A 172 7.64 -54.87 -39.50
CA GLY A 172 7.85 -56.09 -38.71
C GLY A 172 7.83 -55.89 -37.19
N PHE A 173 7.37 -54.73 -36.70
CA PHE A 173 7.21 -54.51 -35.26
C PHE A 173 5.99 -55.27 -34.71
N THR A 174 6.11 -55.80 -33.49
CA THR A 174 5.00 -56.42 -32.77
C THR A 174 4.02 -55.35 -32.30
N ASP A 175 2.76 -55.73 -32.06
CA ASP A 175 1.75 -54.81 -31.50
C ASP A 175 2.19 -54.17 -30.18
N GLU A 176 2.95 -54.92 -29.36
CA GLU A 176 3.55 -54.42 -28.11
C GLU A 176 4.57 -53.30 -28.38
N MET A 177 5.51 -53.52 -29.30
CA MET A 177 6.49 -52.49 -29.67
C MET A 177 5.84 -51.27 -30.33
N ILE A 178 4.77 -51.47 -31.10
CA ILE A 178 4.00 -50.38 -31.71
C ILE A 178 3.31 -49.54 -30.63
N ALA A 179 2.73 -50.18 -29.62
CA ALA A 179 2.16 -49.48 -28.47
C ALA A 179 3.22 -48.65 -27.72
N ASP A 180 4.42 -49.20 -27.53
CA ASP A 180 5.54 -48.47 -26.92
C ASP A 180 5.96 -47.25 -27.75
N PHE A 181 6.02 -47.36 -29.09
CA PHE A 181 6.29 -46.20 -29.96
C PHE A 181 5.24 -45.09 -29.78
N PHE A 182 3.96 -45.44 -29.66
CA PHE A 182 2.92 -44.46 -29.36
C PHE A 182 3.10 -43.83 -27.97
N GLU A 183 3.45 -44.60 -26.95
CA GLU A 183 3.62 -44.07 -25.59
C GLU A 183 4.82 -43.13 -25.42
N ILE A 184 5.93 -43.38 -26.14
CA ILE A 184 7.12 -42.49 -26.08
C ILE A 184 6.95 -41.21 -26.91
N THR A 185 6.01 -41.17 -27.85
CA THR A 185 5.77 -40.00 -28.71
C THR A 185 4.68 -39.08 -28.21
N ARG A 186 3.93 -39.49 -27.18
CA ARG A 186 3.02 -38.59 -26.45
C ARG A 186 3.79 -37.41 -25.89
N SER A 187 3.30 -36.20 -26.16
CA SER A 187 3.76 -34.99 -25.50
C SER A 187 3.45 -35.07 -24.01
N ARG A 188 4.50 -35.05 -23.17
CA ARG A 188 4.39 -34.98 -21.72
C ARG A 188 4.78 -33.59 -21.24
N LEU A 189 4.23 -33.19 -20.09
CA LEU A 189 4.63 -31.96 -19.41
C LEU A 189 6.12 -32.01 -19.08
N ASN A 190 6.88 -31.00 -19.48
CA ASN A 190 8.30 -30.95 -19.17
C ASN A 190 8.55 -30.67 -17.67
N PRO A 191 9.75 -30.93 -17.13
CA PRO A 191 10.02 -30.73 -15.70
C PRO A 191 9.71 -29.31 -15.18
N PRO A 192 10.02 -28.22 -15.91
CA PRO A 192 9.58 -26.87 -15.52
C PRO A 192 8.04 -26.71 -15.41
N GLU A 193 7.28 -27.25 -16.36
CA GLU A 193 5.80 -27.21 -16.35
C GLU A 193 5.22 -28.02 -15.19
N ILE A 194 5.77 -29.21 -14.92
CA ILE A 194 5.38 -30.04 -13.79
C ILE A 194 5.60 -29.29 -12.47
N LEU A 195 6.78 -28.69 -12.29
CA LEU A 195 7.11 -27.92 -11.09
C LEU A 195 6.24 -26.66 -10.94
N GLU A 196 5.87 -26.01 -12.04
CA GLU A 196 4.98 -24.85 -12.04
C GLU A 196 3.55 -25.23 -11.64
N LEU A 197 2.99 -26.31 -12.20
CA LEU A 197 1.66 -26.81 -11.85
C LEU A 197 1.61 -27.25 -10.39
N TRP A 198 2.66 -27.93 -9.91
CA TRP A 198 2.81 -28.27 -8.50
C TRP A 198 2.85 -27.03 -7.61
N GLN A 199 3.64 -26.02 -7.97
CA GLN A 199 3.76 -24.77 -7.21
C GLN A 199 2.44 -23.99 -7.15
N ARG A 200 1.63 -24.05 -8.21
CA ARG A 200 0.29 -23.45 -8.27
C ARG A 200 -0.78 -24.25 -7.52
N GLY A 201 -0.47 -25.47 -7.09
CA GLY A 201 -1.43 -26.37 -6.44
C GLY A 201 -2.39 -27.07 -7.40
N GLU A 202 -2.14 -26.98 -8.70
CA GLU A 202 -2.94 -27.63 -9.76
C GLU A 202 -2.52 -29.09 -9.99
N MET A 203 -1.36 -29.48 -9.46
CA MET A 203 -0.85 -30.85 -9.44
C MET A 203 -0.40 -31.20 -8.03
N ASP A 204 -0.84 -32.34 -7.51
CA ASP A 204 -0.46 -32.75 -6.17
C ASP A 204 1.01 -33.23 -6.10
N SER A 205 1.54 -33.37 -4.88
CA SER A 205 2.95 -33.76 -4.70
C SER A 205 3.25 -35.19 -5.13
N ILE A 206 2.26 -36.09 -5.14
CA ILE A 206 2.46 -37.50 -5.51
C ILE A 206 2.57 -37.58 -7.04
N ASP A 207 1.65 -36.93 -7.74
CA ASP A 207 1.61 -36.85 -9.19
C ASP A 207 2.83 -36.12 -9.76
N ALA A 208 3.22 -34.99 -9.14
CA ALA A 208 4.42 -34.26 -9.57
C ALA A 208 5.69 -35.09 -9.41
N ARG A 209 5.82 -35.85 -8.31
CA ARG A 209 6.96 -36.75 -8.08
C ARG A 209 6.97 -37.90 -9.08
N ALA A 210 5.82 -38.53 -9.33
CA ALA A 210 5.68 -39.59 -10.31
C ALA A 210 6.02 -39.12 -11.74
N ALA A 211 5.53 -37.94 -12.13
CA ALA A 211 5.82 -37.34 -13.44
C ALA A 211 7.32 -37.02 -13.59
N LEU A 212 7.96 -36.44 -12.57
CA LEU A 212 9.41 -36.18 -12.60
C LEU A 212 10.23 -37.48 -12.63
N SER A 213 9.80 -38.54 -11.95
CA SER A 213 10.48 -39.84 -12.04
C SER A 213 10.48 -40.45 -13.44
N GLN A 214 9.47 -40.15 -14.27
CA GLN A 214 9.44 -40.60 -15.67
C GLN A 214 10.53 -39.93 -16.53
N TYR A 215 11.05 -38.77 -16.10
CA TYR A 215 12.21 -38.11 -16.72
C TYR A 215 13.55 -38.64 -16.20
N GLY A 216 13.55 -39.66 -15.34
CA GLY A 216 14.76 -40.28 -14.80
C GLY A 216 15.30 -39.61 -13.53
N TYR A 217 14.63 -38.61 -12.98
CA TYR A 217 15.05 -37.99 -11.71
C TYR A 217 14.86 -38.95 -10.54
N VAL A 218 15.89 -39.08 -9.70
CA VAL A 218 15.80 -39.88 -8.47
C VAL A 218 15.13 -39.09 -7.35
N ALA A 219 14.61 -39.79 -6.33
CA ALA A 219 13.84 -39.17 -5.24
C ALA A 219 14.57 -38.01 -4.52
N GLY A 220 15.91 -38.08 -4.43
CA GLY A 220 16.76 -37.00 -3.92
C GLY A 220 16.69 -35.76 -4.81
N GLU A 221 16.98 -35.91 -6.10
CA GLU A 221 16.95 -34.82 -7.09
C GLU A 221 15.57 -34.17 -7.20
N ILE A 222 14.50 -34.97 -7.14
CA ILE A 222 13.13 -34.44 -7.14
C ILE A 222 12.91 -33.55 -5.90
N SER A 223 13.45 -33.95 -4.76
CA SER A 223 13.34 -33.16 -3.53
C SER A 223 14.15 -31.86 -3.61
N ASP A 224 15.30 -31.88 -4.28
CA ASP A 224 16.12 -30.70 -4.55
C ASP A 224 15.43 -29.74 -5.54
N LEU A 225 14.82 -30.27 -6.61
CA LEU A 225 14.04 -29.49 -7.59
C LEU A 225 12.84 -28.80 -6.92
N ILE A 226 12.14 -29.51 -6.04
CA ILE A 226 11.05 -28.97 -5.23
C ILE A 226 11.58 -27.88 -4.29
N ALA A 227 12.72 -28.11 -3.63
CA ALA A 227 13.33 -27.14 -2.73
C ALA A 227 13.78 -25.87 -3.47
N LEU A 228 14.23 -25.98 -4.72
CA LEU A 228 14.63 -24.85 -5.57
C LEU A 228 13.47 -23.90 -5.88
N LYS A 229 12.24 -24.43 -5.95
CA LYS A 229 11.02 -23.63 -6.16
C LYS A 229 10.49 -22.97 -4.89
N LYS A 230 11.10 -23.24 -3.74
CA LYS A 230 10.73 -22.60 -2.47
C LYS A 230 10.96 -21.09 -2.56
N GLN A 231 9.87 -20.34 -2.53
CA GLN A 231 9.93 -18.88 -2.49
C GLN A 231 10.27 -18.41 -1.09
N PHE A 232 11.19 -17.44 -1.01
CA PHE A 232 11.47 -16.72 0.21
C PHE A 232 10.78 -15.35 0.18
N ALA A 233 10.29 -14.90 1.33
CA ALA A 233 9.85 -13.52 1.46
C ALA A 233 11.05 -12.58 1.19
N PRO A 234 10.87 -11.47 0.46
CA PRO A 234 11.94 -10.51 0.20
C PRO A 234 12.60 -10.01 1.50
N PRO A 235 13.90 -9.63 1.48
CA PRO A 235 14.61 -9.18 2.68
C PRO A 235 13.86 -8.10 3.48
N ALA A 236 13.27 -7.10 2.82
CA ALA A 236 12.50 -6.05 3.48
C ALA A 236 11.28 -6.58 4.25
N GLN A 237 10.58 -7.59 3.73
CA GLN A 237 9.46 -8.21 4.44
C GLN A 237 9.94 -9.04 5.64
N LEU A 238 11.10 -9.68 5.53
CA LEU A 238 11.72 -10.38 6.66
C LEU A 238 12.11 -9.40 7.77
N MET A 239 12.66 -8.23 7.43
CA MET A 239 12.97 -7.18 8.41
C MET A 239 11.70 -6.67 9.10
N LEU A 240 10.64 -6.41 8.34
CA LEU A 240 9.36 -5.98 8.91
C LEU A 240 8.75 -7.04 9.83
N ALA A 241 8.83 -8.32 9.45
CA ALA A 241 8.41 -9.44 10.30
C ALA A 241 9.25 -9.51 11.58
N MET A 242 10.55 -9.21 11.50
CA MET A 242 11.44 -9.11 12.66
C MET A 242 11.01 -7.99 13.61
N PHE A 243 10.88 -6.77 13.09
CA PHE A 243 10.51 -5.59 13.88
C PHE A 243 9.15 -5.75 14.54
N ARG A 244 8.20 -6.40 13.86
CA ARG A 244 6.87 -6.71 14.40
C ARG A 244 6.84 -7.92 15.35
N LYS A 245 7.99 -8.50 15.68
CA LYS A 245 8.13 -9.71 16.52
C LYS A 245 7.39 -10.94 15.97
N ALA A 246 7.06 -10.94 14.68
CA ALA A 246 6.46 -12.08 13.99
C ALA A 246 7.50 -13.15 13.61
N MET A 247 8.78 -12.77 13.56
CA MET A 247 9.89 -13.68 13.29
C MET A 247 11.09 -13.33 14.16
N PRO A 248 11.73 -14.29 14.86
CA PRO A 248 12.93 -14.01 15.64
C PRO A 248 14.13 -13.75 14.72
N ARG A 249 15.03 -12.88 15.16
CA ARG A 249 16.26 -12.49 14.44
C ARG A 249 17.02 -13.68 13.84
N ILE A 250 17.27 -14.73 14.61
CA ILE A 250 18.01 -15.91 14.14
C ILE A 250 17.31 -16.64 12.98
N SER A 251 15.98 -16.56 12.88
CA SER A 251 15.24 -17.14 11.76
C SER A 251 15.34 -16.28 10.50
N VAL A 252 15.42 -14.96 10.66
CA VAL A 252 15.66 -14.02 9.56
C VAL A 252 17.06 -14.22 9.00
N GLU A 253 18.08 -14.28 9.85
CA GLU A 253 19.47 -14.54 9.46
C GLU A 253 19.60 -15.86 8.68
N LYS A 254 18.97 -16.95 9.16
CA LYS A 254 18.94 -18.23 8.43
C LYS A 254 18.25 -18.15 7.07
N ARG A 255 17.18 -17.36 6.94
CA ARG A 255 16.47 -17.18 5.66
C ARG A 255 17.28 -16.36 4.67
N LEU A 256 17.97 -15.32 5.13
CA LEU A 256 18.89 -14.55 4.29
C LEU A 256 20.06 -15.43 3.83
N ALA A 257 20.65 -16.22 4.72
CA ALA A 257 21.69 -17.18 4.35
C ALA A 257 21.19 -18.20 3.31
N ALA A 258 19.96 -18.70 3.45
CA ALA A 258 19.35 -19.60 2.47
C ALA A 258 19.05 -18.95 1.10
N MET A 259 19.01 -17.62 1.02
CA MET A 259 18.94 -16.87 -0.24
C MET A 259 20.30 -16.61 -0.88
N GLY A 260 21.40 -17.01 -0.21
CA GLY A 260 22.77 -16.84 -0.71
C GLY A 260 23.49 -15.58 -0.20
N TYR A 261 22.91 -14.81 0.73
CA TYR A 261 23.63 -13.72 1.39
C TYR A 261 24.70 -14.26 2.34
N ASP A 262 25.88 -13.67 2.33
CA ASP A 262 26.97 -14.04 3.24
C ASP A 262 26.83 -13.36 4.62
N GLY A 263 27.69 -13.73 5.57
CA GLY A 263 27.65 -13.16 6.93
C GLY A 263 27.75 -11.63 6.97
N PRO A 264 28.76 -11.02 6.32
CA PRO A 264 28.86 -9.58 6.19
C PRO A 264 27.63 -8.89 5.59
N ASP A 265 27.07 -9.42 4.50
CA ASP A 265 25.88 -8.86 3.86
C ASP A 265 24.64 -8.97 4.76
N ILE A 266 24.49 -10.09 5.48
CA ILE A 266 23.40 -10.25 6.45
C ILE A 266 23.50 -9.16 7.52
N ILE A 267 24.69 -8.92 8.08
CA ILE A 267 24.90 -7.85 9.08
C ILE A 267 24.55 -6.49 8.48
N ALA A 268 25.00 -6.21 7.25
CA ALA A 268 24.75 -4.95 6.56
C ALA A 268 23.24 -4.73 6.28
N ILE A 269 22.54 -5.74 5.77
CA ILE A 269 21.09 -5.70 5.50
C ILE A 269 20.33 -5.46 6.81
N MET A 270 20.68 -6.18 7.87
CA MET A 270 20.03 -6.00 9.16
C MET A 270 20.25 -4.60 9.73
N LYS A 271 21.48 -4.08 9.65
CA LYS A 271 21.80 -2.77 10.20
C LYS A 271 21.17 -1.64 9.38
N THR A 272 21.16 -1.76 8.06
CA THR A 272 20.55 -0.76 7.16
C THR A 272 19.03 -0.77 7.18
N ALA A 273 18.42 -1.85 7.64
CA ALA A 273 16.98 -1.94 7.84
C ALA A 273 16.48 -1.14 9.05
N GLU A 274 17.36 -0.75 9.98
CA GLU A 274 17.02 0.14 11.09
C GLU A 274 16.90 1.59 10.56
N PRO A 275 15.69 2.15 10.44
CA PRO A 275 15.52 3.52 9.97
C PRO A 275 16.14 4.53 10.94
N ILE A 276 16.72 5.58 10.36
CA ILE A 276 17.11 6.80 11.06
C ILE A 276 16.05 7.86 10.71
N PRO A 277 15.64 8.72 11.65
CA PRO A 277 14.77 9.86 11.35
C PRO A 277 15.29 10.70 10.20
N GLY A 278 14.38 11.27 9.41
CA GLY A 278 14.76 12.04 8.22
C GLY A 278 15.55 13.30 8.59
N PRO A 279 16.29 13.92 7.64
CA PRO A 279 17.06 15.13 7.91
C PRO A 279 16.24 16.26 8.56
N GLY A 280 14.97 16.42 8.18
CA GLY A 280 14.07 17.41 8.78
C GLY A 280 13.76 17.14 10.25
N ASP A 281 13.54 15.88 10.63
CA ASP A 281 13.36 15.49 12.03
C ASP A 281 14.65 15.68 12.83
N LEU A 282 15.79 15.32 12.25
CA LEU A 282 17.09 15.52 12.89
C LEU A 282 17.37 17.01 13.15
N VAL A 283 17.07 17.89 12.19
CA VAL A 283 17.18 19.35 12.41
C VAL A 283 16.18 19.80 13.48
N ARG A 284 14.94 19.31 13.45
CA ARG A 284 13.93 19.64 14.46
C ARG A 284 14.39 19.21 15.86
N PHE A 285 14.96 18.04 16.00
CA PHE A 285 15.51 17.54 17.27
C PHE A 285 16.65 18.43 17.78
N ALA A 286 17.48 18.97 16.88
CA ALA A 286 18.58 19.86 17.26
C ALA A 286 18.04 21.21 17.75
N VAL A 287 17.11 21.79 16.99
CA VAL A 287 16.46 23.06 17.34
C VAL A 287 15.65 22.92 18.63
N ARG A 288 14.94 21.81 18.81
CA ARG A 288 14.12 21.53 19.98
C ARG A 288 14.90 21.01 21.19
N GLU A 289 16.24 21.02 21.13
CA GLU A 289 17.12 20.52 22.19
C GLU A 289 16.76 19.09 22.64
N ALA A 290 16.22 18.27 21.74
CA ALA A 290 15.72 16.95 22.06
C ALA A 290 16.84 16.00 22.48
N TRP A 291 18.10 16.25 22.08
CA TRP A 291 19.28 15.49 22.50
C TRP A 291 19.84 15.88 23.87
N ARG A 292 19.41 17.01 24.43
CA ARG A 292 19.90 17.50 25.72
C ARG A 292 19.06 16.93 26.85
N ASP A 293 19.66 16.00 27.59
CA ASP A 293 19.01 15.39 28.74
C ASP A 293 18.84 16.38 29.90
N ASP A 294 19.75 17.35 30.04
CA ASP A 294 19.65 18.42 31.04
C ASP A 294 18.46 19.36 30.80
N VAL A 295 18.16 19.68 29.53
CA VAL A 295 16.97 20.46 29.16
C VAL A 295 15.70 19.66 29.38
N ALA A 296 15.71 18.38 28.97
CA ALA A 296 14.56 17.52 29.13
C ALA A 296 14.20 17.29 30.60
N GLU A 297 15.19 17.14 31.48
CA GLU A 297 14.98 17.06 32.93
C GLU A 297 14.49 18.39 33.51
N ALA A 298 15.11 19.51 33.12
CA ALA A 298 14.70 20.82 33.63
C ALA A 298 13.27 21.21 33.25
N TRP A 299 12.79 20.79 32.09
CA TRP A 299 11.49 21.17 31.53
C TRP A 299 10.48 20.01 31.48
N ASN A 300 10.79 18.86 32.09
CA ASN A 300 9.97 17.65 32.13
C ASN A 300 9.52 17.14 30.75
N TYR A 301 10.39 17.19 29.74
CA TYR A 301 9.99 16.79 28.39
C TYR A 301 9.63 15.32 28.23
N ASP A 302 10.11 14.44 29.11
CA ASP A 302 9.81 13.00 29.05
C ASP A 302 8.50 12.63 29.76
N GLU A 303 7.86 13.61 30.43
CA GLU A 303 6.58 13.42 31.09
C GLU A 303 5.47 13.13 30.07
N ASP A 304 4.44 12.40 30.51
CA ASP A 304 3.30 11.97 29.69
C ASP A 304 3.62 11.13 28.43
N ALA A 305 4.87 10.70 28.24
CA ALA A 305 5.26 9.87 27.10
C ALA A 305 4.48 8.53 27.11
N PRO A 306 3.60 8.26 26.13
CA PRO A 306 2.84 7.02 26.12
C PRO A 306 3.77 5.84 25.81
N PRO A 307 3.77 4.76 26.62
CA PRO A 307 4.61 3.57 26.37
C PRO A 307 4.41 2.98 24.96
N GLN A 308 3.21 3.15 24.41
CA GLN A 308 2.84 2.72 23.06
C GLN A 308 3.69 3.39 21.97
N LEU A 309 4.17 4.62 22.17
CA LEU A 309 5.00 5.32 21.19
C LEU A 309 6.28 4.54 20.91
N GLY A 310 7.00 4.14 21.96
CA GLY A 310 8.20 3.31 21.85
C GLY A 310 7.89 1.94 21.25
N GLU A 311 6.78 1.32 21.66
CA GLU A 311 6.37 0.02 21.13
C GLU A 311 6.11 0.07 19.61
N TYR A 312 5.34 1.04 19.13
CA TYR A 312 5.00 1.15 17.72
C TYR A 312 6.19 1.61 16.87
N LEU A 313 7.01 2.55 17.35
CA LEU A 313 8.25 2.93 16.66
C LEU A 313 9.22 1.74 16.50
N ALA A 314 9.36 0.91 17.54
CA ALA A 314 10.15 -0.32 17.45
C ALA A 314 9.58 -1.30 16.41
N LYS A 315 8.25 -1.38 16.24
CA LYS A 315 7.61 -2.17 15.16
C LYS A 315 7.83 -1.60 13.75
N HIS A 316 8.24 -0.34 13.66
CA HIS A 316 8.72 0.30 12.43
C HIS A 316 10.25 0.16 12.25
N GLY A 317 10.95 -0.46 13.20
CA GLY A 317 12.39 -0.69 13.16
C GLY A 317 13.24 0.41 13.81
N TYR A 318 12.62 1.49 14.30
CA TYR A 318 13.35 2.53 15.02
C TYR A 318 13.90 1.99 16.33
N ASP A 319 15.14 2.40 16.65
CA ASP A 319 15.65 2.28 18.00
C ASP A 319 14.71 2.99 19.00
N PRO A 320 14.38 2.38 20.16
CA PRO A 320 13.54 3.01 21.17
C PRO A 320 14.00 4.39 21.63
N GLU A 321 15.30 4.70 21.55
CA GLU A 321 15.82 6.03 21.87
C GLU A 321 15.25 7.12 20.94
N TRP A 322 14.91 6.78 19.69
CA TRP A 322 14.28 7.73 18.78
C TRP A 322 12.90 8.14 19.26
N ALA A 323 12.15 7.26 19.94
CA ALA A 323 10.85 7.59 20.51
C ALA A 323 10.95 8.74 21.52
N VAL A 324 11.99 8.72 22.35
CA VAL A 324 12.28 9.79 23.32
C VAL A 324 12.55 11.11 22.59
N ARG A 325 13.35 11.10 21.52
CA ARG A 325 13.67 12.34 20.78
C ARG A 325 12.46 12.90 20.02
N PHE A 326 11.65 12.03 19.40
CA PHE A 326 10.38 12.42 18.80
C PHE A 326 9.45 13.06 19.83
N TRP A 327 9.36 12.46 21.01
CA TRP A 327 8.57 13.00 22.11
C TRP A 327 9.12 14.35 22.56
N ARG A 328 10.40 14.48 22.94
CA ARG A 328 10.95 15.78 23.37
C ARG A 328 10.73 16.91 22.36
N ALA A 329 10.80 16.62 21.06
CA ALA A 329 10.57 17.61 20.00
C ALA A 329 9.09 17.88 19.67
N HIS A 330 8.14 17.15 20.25
CA HIS A 330 6.71 17.27 19.95
C HIS A 330 6.04 18.46 20.66
N TRP A 331 6.57 18.87 21.82
CA TRP A 331 5.98 19.88 22.68
C TRP A 331 5.77 21.23 21.97
N ALA A 332 4.58 21.80 22.16
CA ALA A 332 4.31 23.19 21.83
C ALA A 332 4.78 24.06 23.00
N LEU A 333 5.78 24.90 22.74
CA LEU A 333 6.37 25.78 23.75
C LEU A 333 5.61 27.10 23.86
N PRO A 334 5.71 27.81 25.01
CA PRO A 334 5.15 29.15 25.16
C PRO A 334 5.64 30.10 24.05
N SER A 335 4.79 31.05 23.67
CA SER A 335 5.17 32.08 22.72
C SER A 335 6.26 32.99 23.29
N ILE A 336 7.01 33.65 22.41
CA ILE A 336 8.04 34.62 22.80
C ILE A 336 7.46 35.74 23.67
N GLN A 337 6.25 36.21 23.36
CA GLN A 337 5.54 37.22 24.15
C GLN A 337 5.17 36.71 25.55
N GLN A 338 4.70 35.46 25.64
CA GLN A 338 4.47 34.81 26.95
C GLN A 338 5.79 34.70 27.73
N GLY A 339 6.88 34.34 27.06
CA GLY A 339 8.24 34.31 27.65
C GLY A 339 8.64 35.66 28.25
N PHE A 340 8.48 36.75 27.51
CA PHE A 340 8.77 38.10 28.02
C PHE A 340 7.89 38.47 29.21
N GLU A 341 6.59 38.20 29.13
CA GLU A 341 5.65 38.50 30.21
C GLU A 341 5.97 37.70 31.49
N MET A 342 6.29 36.41 31.35
CA MET A 342 6.73 35.58 32.46
C MET A 342 8.01 36.14 33.10
N MET A 343 8.97 36.60 32.29
CA MET A 343 10.21 37.21 32.78
C MET A 343 9.93 38.55 33.50
N HIS A 344 9.12 39.45 32.94
CA HIS A 344 8.78 40.73 33.57
C HIS A 344 8.00 40.57 34.87
N ARG A 345 7.20 39.50 34.99
CA ARG A 345 6.47 39.14 36.21
C ARG A 345 7.32 38.36 37.21
N ALA A 346 8.61 38.14 36.93
CA ALA A 346 9.53 37.34 37.74
C ALA A 346 9.05 35.89 37.99
N ILE A 347 8.26 35.34 37.06
CA ILE A 347 7.82 33.94 37.07
C ILE A 347 8.97 33.04 36.61
N ILE A 348 9.73 33.50 35.61
CA ILE A 348 10.95 32.83 35.13
C ILE A 348 12.14 33.76 35.26
N LYS A 349 13.33 33.17 35.34
CA LYS A 349 14.61 33.88 35.32
C LYS A 349 15.03 34.20 33.87
N PRO A 350 15.92 35.20 33.66
CA PRO A 350 16.35 35.60 32.31
C PRO A 350 17.09 34.51 31.52
N ASP A 351 17.80 33.61 32.18
CA ASP A 351 18.47 32.45 31.57
C ASP A 351 17.45 31.47 30.96
N VAL A 352 16.36 31.18 31.67
CA VAL A 352 15.26 30.35 31.15
C VAL A 352 14.60 30.98 29.92
N LEU A 353 14.48 32.32 29.89
CA LEU A 353 14.03 33.03 28.69
C LEU A 353 15.02 32.85 27.53
N GLN A 354 16.34 32.94 27.77
CA GLN A 354 17.33 32.73 26.72
C GLN A 354 17.23 31.32 26.12
N ASP A 355 17.02 30.31 26.96
CA ASP A 355 16.81 28.93 26.52
C ASP A 355 15.51 28.82 25.70
N LEU A 356 14.40 29.40 26.16
CA LEU A 356 13.14 29.42 25.39
C LEU A 356 13.33 30.05 24.00
N LEU A 357 14.04 31.18 23.92
CA LEU A 357 14.34 31.84 22.64
C LEU A 357 15.25 30.99 21.75
N LYS A 358 16.21 30.25 22.33
CA LYS A 358 17.05 29.28 21.61
C LYS A 358 16.23 28.17 20.98
N VAL A 359 15.38 27.53 21.78
CA VAL A 359 14.52 26.41 21.35
C VAL A 359 13.43 26.86 20.36
N SER A 360 13.14 28.17 20.32
CA SER A 360 12.28 28.83 19.34
C SER A 360 13.00 29.25 18.06
N ASP A 361 14.23 28.77 17.83
CA ASP A 361 15.04 29.02 16.63
C ASP A 361 15.45 30.50 16.42
N ILE A 362 15.66 31.25 17.52
CA ILE A 362 16.16 32.63 17.45
C ILE A 362 17.69 32.61 17.57
N PRO A 363 18.44 33.19 16.62
CA PRO A 363 19.90 33.32 16.73
C PRO A 363 20.33 34.12 17.95
N GLU A 364 21.46 33.76 18.56
CA GLU A 364 21.98 34.38 19.79
C GLU A 364 22.02 35.92 19.72
N PHE A 365 22.48 36.48 18.60
CA PHE A 365 22.50 37.92 18.35
C PHE A 365 21.14 38.60 18.56
N TRP A 366 20.04 37.95 18.19
CA TRP A 366 18.70 38.54 18.31
C TRP A 366 18.11 38.35 19.70
N ARG A 367 18.50 37.33 20.45
CA ARG A 367 17.89 37.03 21.77
C ARG A 367 18.11 38.16 22.76
N GLU A 368 19.34 38.67 22.86
CA GLU A 368 19.66 39.77 23.76
C GLU A 368 18.94 41.06 23.34
N ASN A 369 18.92 41.36 22.04
CA ASN A 369 18.27 42.55 21.49
C ASN A 369 16.75 42.54 21.73
N LEU A 370 16.10 41.40 21.47
CA LEU A 370 14.66 41.24 21.73
C LEU A 370 14.34 41.30 23.22
N THR A 371 15.21 40.73 24.07
CA THR A 371 15.05 40.81 25.53
C THR A 371 15.11 42.26 26.01
N LYS A 372 16.07 43.06 25.54
CA LYS A 372 16.17 44.50 25.87
C LYS A 372 14.95 45.29 25.38
N MET A 373 14.50 45.01 24.15
CA MET A 373 13.32 45.64 23.56
C MET A 373 12.03 45.32 24.34
N SER A 374 11.96 44.18 25.03
CA SER A 374 10.75 43.75 25.74
C SER A 374 10.35 44.69 26.89
N PHE A 375 11.30 45.44 27.47
CA PHE A 375 11.01 46.33 28.60
C PHE A 375 10.26 47.59 28.16
N ARG A 376 9.34 48.07 29.02
CA ARG A 376 8.62 49.31 28.77
C ARG A 376 9.55 50.52 28.90
N THR A 377 9.44 51.44 27.96
CA THR A 377 10.13 52.74 28.03
C THR A 377 9.36 53.70 28.94
N LEU A 378 10.07 54.73 29.44
CA LEU A 378 9.43 55.76 30.27
C LEU A 378 8.36 56.51 29.47
N THR A 379 7.23 56.81 30.10
CA THR A 379 6.20 57.59 29.44
C THR A 379 6.62 59.05 29.33
N ARG A 380 6.12 59.76 28.30
CA ARG A 380 6.38 61.21 28.12
C ARG A 380 5.97 62.03 29.33
N VAL A 381 4.97 61.59 30.09
CA VAL A 381 4.53 62.26 31.31
C VAL A 381 5.56 62.07 32.42
N ASP A 382 6.03 60.83 32.60
CA ASP A 382 6.99 60.51 33.65
C ASP A 382 8.36 61.12 33.35
N ILE A 383 8.82 61.12 32.10
CA ILE A 383 10.04 61.80 31.67
C ILE A 383 10.04 63.27 32.12
N ARG A 384 8.93 64.00 31.87
CA ARG A 384 8.80 65.42 32.27
C ARG A 384 8.77 65.61 33.78
N ARG A 385 8.05 64.74 34.50
CA ARG A 385 7.99 64.79 35.98
C ARG A 385 9.34 64.50 36.60
N MET A 386 10.04 63.49 36.10
CA MET A 386 11.38 63.12 36.55
C MET A 386 12.39 64.24 36.27
N HIS A 387 12.31 64.91 35.11
CA HIS A 387 13.11 66.11 34.85
C HIS A 387 12.82 67.24 35.85
N ALA A 388 11.54 67.53 36.13
CA ALA A 388 11.15 68.57 37.10
C ALA A 388 11.64 68.26 38.53
N MET A 389 11.73 66.97 38.87
CA MET A 389 12.22 66.49 40.16
C MET A 389 13.76 66.36 40.20
N GLY A 390 14.47 66.67 39.12
CA GLY A 390 15.92 66.49 39.02
C GLY A 390 16.37 65.03 38.99
N VAL A 391 15.46 64.08 38.76
CA VAL A 391 15.75 62.65 38.65
C VAL A 391 16.41 62.32 37.30
N LEU A 392 16.01 63.04 36.23
CA LEU A 392 16.64 62.93 34.92
C LEU A 392 17.31 64.27 34.54
N GLY A 393 18.55 64.21 34.08
CA GLY A 393 19.21 65.33 33.42
C GLY A 393 18.76 65.49 31.96
N GLU A 394 19.14 66.59 31.30
CA GLU A 394 18.73 66.89 29.93
C GLU A 394 19.15 65.81 28.91
N GLU A 395 20.38 65.26 29.04
CA GLU A 395 20.86 64.18 28.17
C GLU A 395 20.02 62.90 28.35
N GLU A 396 19.64 62.58 29.59
CA GLU A 396 18.84 61.39 29.90
C GLU A 396 17.38 61.56 29.45
N VAL A 397 16.84 62.79 29.51
CA VAL A 397 15.55 63.14 28.92
C VAL A 397 15.58 62.96 27.40
N LEU A 398 16.62 63.44 26.72
CA LEU A 398 16.79 63.26 25.28
C LEU A 398 16.85 61.79 24.91
N LYS A 399 17.66 61.00 25.62
CA LYS A 399 17.76 59.55 25.44
C LYS A 399 16.42 58.86 25.65
N SER A 400 15.70 59.21 26.72
CA SER A 400 14.38 58.60 27.00
C SER A 400 13.37 58.88 25.89
N TYR A 401 13.41 60.05 25.24
CA TYR A 401 12.58 60.32 24.06
C TYR A 401 13.02 59.53 22.82
N LEU A 402 14.33 59.31 22.62
CA LEU A 402 14.81 58.43 21.55
C LEU A 402 14.36 56.99 21.78
N ASP A 403 14.45 56.48 23.01
CA ASP A 403 14.00 55.13 23.38
C ASP A 403 12.48 54.98 23.18
N PHE A 404 11.70 56.05 23.39
CA PHE A 404 10.26 56.08 23.08
C PHE A 404 9.96 55.99 21.56
N GLY A 405 10.96 56.17 20.69
CA GLY A 405 10.85 56.07 19.24
C GLY A 405 10.76 57.42 18.51
N TYR A 406 11.02 58.54 19.18
CA TYR A 406 11.11 59.83 18.48
C TYR A 406 12.34 59.89 17.59
N SER A 407 12.21 60.51 16.41
CA SER A 407 13.38 60.84 15.58
C SER A 407 14.34 61.77 16.35
N PRO A 408 15.66 61.79 16.06
CA PRO A 408 16.60 62.66 16.77
C PRO A 408 16.20 64.14 16.80
N LYS A 409 15.60 64.63 15.71
CA LYS A 409 15.05 65.99 15.64
C LYS A 409 13.89 66.18 16.62
N ASN A 410 12.91 65.28 16.61
CA ASN A 410 11.72 65.41 17.46
C ASN A 410 12.07 65.17 18.94
N ALA A 411 13.01 64.27 19.24
CA ALA A 411 13.51 64.05 20.59
C ALA A 411 14.14 65.33 21.16
N LYS A 412 14.94 66.04 20.35
CA LYS A 412 15.49 67.35 20.72
C LYS A 412 14.41 68.41 20.96
N GLN A 413 13.40 68.47 20.08
CA GLN A 413 12.26 69.38 20.29
C GLN A 413 11.45 69.05 21.55
N MET A 414 11.31 67.76 21.88
CA MET A 414 10.65 67.30 23.10
C MET A 414 11.47 67.61 24.36
N LEU A 415 12.81 67.54 24.29
CA LEU A 415 13.70 68.03 25.33
C LEU A 415 13.49 69.52 25.55
N ASP A 416 13.61 70.35 24.51
CA ASP A 416 13.43 71.80 24.59
C ASP A 416 12.04 72.16 25.17
N PHE A 417 11.00 71.44 24.75
CA PHE A 417 9.67 71.58 25.32
C PHE A 417 9.66 71.23 26.81
N THR A 418 10.32 70.15 27.23
CA THR A 418 10.35 69.69 28.62
C THR A 418 11.07 70.67 29.52
N ILE A 419 12.20 71.24 29.06
CA ILE A 419 12.93 72.30 29.76
C ILE A 419 12.02 73.51 29.94
N LYS A 420 11.47 74.05 28.85
CA LYS A 420 10.57 75.22 28.90
C LYS A 420 9.30 74.99 29.71
N PHE A 421 8.78 73.77 29.70
CA PHE A 421 7.58 73.40 30.46
C PHE A 421 7.84 73.30 31.96
N ASN A 422 9.08 72.98 32.36
CA ASN A 422 9.48 72.84 33.76
C ASN A 422 10.21 74.07 34.32
N ASP A 423 10.73 74.96 33.46
CA ASP A 423 11.32 76.22 33.89
C ASP A 423 10.25 77.07 34.59
N ASN A 424 10.52 77.42 35.85
CA ASN A 424 9.64 78.16 36.72
C ASN A 424 9.54 79.63 36.27
N ASP A 425 8.93 79.90 35.12
CA ASP A 425 8.48 81.23 34.77
C ASP A 425 7.34 81.64 35.73
N PRO A 426 7.49 82.70 36.55
CA PRO A 426 6.40 83.23 37.37
C PRO A 426 5.17 83.65 36.54
N GLU A 427 5.33 83.87 35.23
CA GLU A 427 4.26 84.16 34.27
C GLU A 427 3.62 82.89 33.66
N SER A 428 4.19 81.70 33.90
CA SER A 428 3.66 80.41 33.44
C SER A 428 2.21 80.23 33.91
N PRO A 429 1.28 79.73 33.06
CA PRO A 429 -0.10 79.44 33.45
C PRO A 429 -0.23 78.60 34.72
N ARG A 430 0.81 77.81 35.06
CA ARG A 430 0.87 76.99 36.26
C ARG A 430 1.22 77.75 37.54
N ALA A 431 2.01 78.84 37.47
CA ALA A 431 2.24 79.72 38.62
C ALA A 431 0.95 80.44 39.04
N ARG A 432 0.09 80.77 38.06
CA ARG A 432 -1.29 81.25 38.31
C ARG A 432 -2.21 80.19 38.94
N THR A 433 -1.82 78.91 38.92
CA THR A 433 -2.63 77.79 39.44
C THR A 433 -2.44 77.56 40.95
N LEU A 434 -1.49 78.25 41.61
CA LEU A 434 -1.43 78.31 43.08
C LEU A 434 -2.38 79.35 43.68
N ALA A 435 -2.95 80.24 42.87
CA ALA A 435 -4.24 80.85 43.22
C ALA A 435 -5.29 79.72 43.17
N LEU A 436 -6.04 79.51 44.26
CA LEU A 436 -7.12 78.52 44.32
C LEU A 436 -7.87 78.54 42.99
N SER A 437 -7.85 77.43 42.24
CA SER A 437 -8.51 77.40 40.94
C SER A 437 -9.96 77.84 41.10
N ARG A 438 -10.53 78.49 40.09
CA ARG A 438 -11.94 78.94 40.10
C ARG A 438 -12.88 77.87 40.65
N SER A 439 -12.63 76.59 40.32
CA SER A 439 -13.40 75.45 40.82
C SER A 439 -13.38 75.29 42.34
N VAL A 440 -12.23 75.51 43.00
CA VAL A 440 -12.09 75.38 44.44
C VAL A 440 -12.74 76.54 45.18
N ILE A 441 -12.62 77.76 44.65
CA ILE A 441 -13.30 78.94 45.24
C ILE A 441 -14.82 78.78 45.12
N ILE A 442 -15.31 78.34 43.96
CA ILE A 442 -16.74 78.07 43.75
C ILE A 442 -17.24 76.95 44.66
N GLN A 443 -16.51 75.83 44.79
CA GLN A 443 -16.90 74.74 45.69
C GLN A 443 -16.93 75.18 47.16
N ALA A 444 -15.94 75.97 47.60
CA ALA A 444 -15.93 76.51 48.96
C ALA A 444 -17.13 77.44 49.21
N TYR A 445 -17.51 78.26 48.23
CA TYR A 445 -18.68 79.13 48.28
C TYR A 445 -19.99 78.32 48.33
N GLN A 446 -20.18 77.34 47.44
CA GLN A 446 -21.37 76.48 47.38
C GLN A 446 -21.59 75.65 48.65
N ARG A 447 -20.48 75.20 49.28
CA ARG A 447 -20.50 74.46 50.55
C ARG A 447 -20.64 75.36 51.77
N GLY A 448 -20.76 76.68 51.60
CA GLY A 448 -20.90 77.66 52.67
C GLY A 448 -19.65 77.87 53.52
N LEU A 449 -18.48 77.41 53.06
CA LEU A 449 -17.19 77.58 53.75
C LEU A 449 -16.65 79.01 53.62
N ILE A 450 -17.05 79.73 52.57
CA ILE A 450 -16.78 81.16 52.38
C ILE A 450 -18.06 81.87 51.97
N ASN A 451 -18.20 83.15 52.32
CA ASN A 451 -19.36 83.96 51.94
C ASN A 451 -19.17 84.62 50.56
N ASN A 452 -20.23 85.25 50.04
CA ASN A 452 -20.24 85.86 48.70
C ASN A 452 -19.15 86.93 48.53
N ALA A 453 -18.97 87.82 49.51
CA ALA A 453 -17.95 88.88 49.47
C ALA A 453 -16.53 88.31 49.44
N GLU A 454 -16.29 87.23 50.19
CA GLU A 454 -15.01 86.54 50.24
C GLU A 454 -14.74 85.74 48.96
N ALA A 455 -15.77 85.14 48.37
CA ALA A 455 -15.69 84.47 47.07
C ALA A 455 -15.41 85.47 45.93
N GLN A 456 -16.07 86.63 45.91
CA GLN A 456 -15.81 87.72 44.95
C GLN A 456 -14.35 88.19 45.04
N THR A 457 -13.86 88.43 46.26
CA THR A 457 -12.49 88.90 46.50
C THR A 457 -11.46 87.88 46.03
N ARG A 458 -11.67 86.60 46.34
CA ARG A 458 -10.76 85.52 45.91
C ARG A 458 -10.79 85.29 44.40
N LEU A 459 -11.95 85.46 43.75
CA LEU A 459 -12.06 85.38 42.28
C LEU A 459 -11.48 86.62 41.59
N MET A 460 -11.62 87.84 42.14
CA MET A 460 -10.92 89.03 41.65
C MET A 460 -9.40 88.84 41.70
N ASN A 461 -8.89 88.35 42.82
CA ASN A 461 -7.46 88.06 42.99
C ASN A 461 -6.98 86.93 42.05
N ALA A 462 -7.89 86.07 41.59
CA ALA A 462 -7.62 85.04 40.58
C ALA A 462 -7.75 85.55 39.12
N GLY A 463 -8.02 86.84 38.92
CA GLY A 463 -8.01 87.51 37.61
C GLY A 463 -9.36 87.61 36.90
N TYR A 464 -10.49 87.36 37.59
CA TYR A 464 -11.83 87.48 37.00
C TYR A 464 -12.37 88.93 37.12
N GLY A 465 -12.88 89.47 36.01
CA GLY A 465 -13.46 90.81 35.96
C GLY A 465 -14.79 90.93 36.70
N THR A 466 -15.14 92.13 37.16
CA THR A 466 -16.32 92.38 38.01
C THR A 466 -17.65 91.94 37.40
N GLU A 467 -17.79 92.02 36.08
CA GLU A 467 -18.99 91.56 35.36
C GLU A 467 -19.10 90.02 35.38
N ASP A 468 -17.98 89.32 35.20
CA ASP A 468 -17.92 87.86 35.23
C ASP A 468 -18.19 87.29 36.62
N LEU A 469 -17.79 87.99 37.69
CA LEU A 469 -17.99 87.53 39.07
C LEU A 469 -19.46 87.36 39.43
N THR A 470 -20.28 88.30 38.99
CA THR A 470 -21.73 88.28 39.25
C THR A 470 -22.35 87.08 38.54
N LEU A 471 -21.97 86.83 37.28
CA LEU A 471 -22.41 85.66 36.53
C LEU A 471 -21.88 84.36 37.14
N ILE A 472 -20.61 84.30 37.54
CA ILE A 472 -19.98 83.10 38.11
C ILE A 472 -20.62 82.71 39.44
N LEU A 473 -20.86 83.67 40.34
CA LEU A 473 -21.44 83.40 41.65
C LEU A 473 -22.94 83.13 41.57
N SER A 474 -23.68 83.83 40.70
CA SER A 474 -25.10 83.50 40.45
C SER A 474 -25.26 82.11 39.82
N LEU A 475 -24.37 81.72 38.90
CA LEU A 475 -24.33 80.36 38.38
C LEU A 475 -23.96 79.35 39.47
N ALA A 476 -23.02 79.68 40.35
CA ALA A 476 -22.65 78.83 41.49
C ALA A 476 -23.78 78.65 42.50
N ASP A 477 -24.54 79.72 42.78
CA ASP A 477 -25.73 79.70 43.63
C ASP A 477 -26.82 78.83 43.01
N TRP A 478 -27.10 79.02 41.71
CA TRP A 478 -28.07 78.21 40.96
C TRP A 478 -27.65 76.73 40.93
N GLN A 479 -26.37 76.45 40.72
CA GLN A 479 -25.82 75.09 40.76
C GLN A 479 -25.86 74.49 42.18
N GLY A 480 -25.66 75.31 43.21
CA GLY A 480 -25.81 74.90 44.61
C GLY A 480 -27.26 74.59 45.00
N GLU A 481 -28.23 75.28 44.40
CA GLU A 481 -29.65 74.91 44.49
C GLU A 481 -29.96 73.61 43.74
N ILE A 482 -29.34 73.40 42.57
CA ILE A 482 -29.43 72.14 41.82
C ILE A 482 -28.82 70.98 42.60
N ASP A 483 -27.64 71.14 43.22
CA ASP A 483 -26.95 70.08 43.97
C ASP A 483 -27.65 69.74 45.30
N ARG A 484 -28.42 70.68 45.87
CA ARG A 484 -29.32 70.44 47.03
C ARG A 484 -30.64 69.77 46.63
N THR A 485 -30.94 69.75 45.35
CA THR A 485 -31.95 68.87 44.78
C THR A 485 -31.25 67.55 44.49
N PRO A 486 -31.66 66.40 45.06
CA PRO A 486 -31.02 65.14 44.69
C PRO A 486 -31.07 64.99 43.17
N ASN A 487 -29.93 64.87 42.52
CA ASN A 487 -29.85 64.70 41.07
C ASN A 487 -30.28 63.26 40.72
N TYR A 488 -31.58 63.02 40.81
CA TYR A 488 -32.21 61.81 40.31
C TYR A 488 -32.01 61.64 38.80
N TYR A 489 -31.61 62.67 38.03
CA TYR A 489 -31.54 62.59 36.58
C TYR A 489 -30.48 61.57 36.09
N ASN A 490 -29.27 61.56 36.65
CA ASN A 490 -28.21 60.66 36.15
C ASN A 490 -28.31 59.21 36.67
N GLU A 491 -28.76 59.00 37.91
CA GLU A 491 -28.98 57.65 38.45
C GLU A 491 -30.29 57.04 37.92
N HIS A 492 -31.37 57.81 37.85
CA HIS A 492 -32.64 57.34 37.28
C HIS A 492 -32.57 57.14 35.76
N HIS A 493 -31.82 57.95 35.00
CA HIS A 493 -31.58 57.66 33.57
C HIS A 493 -30.87 56.33 33.35
N ARG A 494 -29.85 56.02 34.16
CA ARG A 494 -29.08 54.77 34.03
C ARG A 494 -29.95 53.57 34.39
N ASP A 495 -30.72 53.68 35.45
CA ASP A 495 -31.60 52.62 35.93
C ASP A 495 -32.78 52.39 34.99
N VAL A 496 -33.45 53.46 34.54
CA VAL A 496 -34.56 53.39 33.60
C VAL A 496 -34.10 52.89 32.24
N LYS A 497 -32.94 53.33 31.74
CA LYS A 497 -32.30 52.75 30.54
C LYS A 497 -32.11 51.25 30.71
N SER A 498 -31.45 50.82 31.80
CA SER A 498 -31.20 49.40 32.05
C SER A 498 -32.49 48.58 32.17
N ILE A 499 -33.57 49.17 32.70
CA ILE A 499 -34.89 48.52 32.77
C ILE A 499 -35.49 48.38 31.37
N ILE A 500 -35.46 49.42 30.54
CA ILE A 500 -35.98 49.39 29.16
C ILE A 500 -35.20 48.38 28.31
N GLU A 501 -33.87 48.36 28.40
CA GLU A 501 -33.01 47.40 27.69
C GLU A 501 -33.31 45.96 28.11
N ARG A 502 -33.50 45.71 29.41
CA ARG A 502 -33.84 44.38 29.92
C ARG A 502 -35.25 43.96 29.54
N ALA A 503 -36.21 44.87 29.53
CA ALA A 503 -37.59 44.58 29.13
C ALA A 503 -37.67 44.31 27.62
N TYR A 504 -36.91 45.06 26.80
CA TYR A 504 -36.83 44.86 25.35
C TYR A 504 -36.13 43.55 24.97
N SER A 505 -34.95 43.26 25.56
CA SER A 505 -34.22 42.00 25.34
C SER A 505 -35.04 40.77 25.74
N ARG A 506 -35.91 40.90 26.76
CA ARG A 506 -36.82 39.84 27.20
C ARG A 506 -38.17 39.83 26.47
N ARG A 507 -38.32 40.62 25.39
CA ARG A 507 -39.55 40.73 24.59
C ARG A 507 -40.80 41.13 25.39
N LEU A 508 -40.62 41.81 26.51
CA LEU A 508 -41.70 42.38 27.33
C LEU A 508 -42.15 43.76 26.83
N LEU A 509 -41.30 44.44 26.05
CA LEU A 509 -41.63 45.66 25.30
C LEU A 509 -41.38 45.43 23.81
N GLY A 510 -42.23 46.01 22.96
CA GLY A 510 -41.99 46.12 21.53
C GLY A 510 -40.99 47.25 21.22
N GLU A 511 -40.46 47.24 20.00
CA GLU A 511 -39.49 48.24 19.53
C GLU A 511 -40.05 49.68 19.61
N PRO A 512 -41.30 49.96 19.22
CA PRO A 512 -41.86 51.30 19.33
C PRO A 512 -41.92 51.81 20.77
N GLU A 513 -42.30 50.93 21.72
CA GLU A 513 -42.42 51.27 23.14
C GLU A 513 -41.05 51.45 23.80
N ALA A 514 -40.09 50.57 23.49
CA ALA A 514 -38.73 50.68 24.00
C ALA A 514 -38.03 51.93 23.45
N ARG A 515 -38.22 52.25 22.16
CA ARG A 515 -37.69 53.46 21.53
C ARG A 515 -38.31 54.71 22.14
N ALA A 516 -39.62 54.73 22.34
CA ALA A 516 -40.30 55.84 23.01
C ALA A 516 -39.80 56.02 24.46
N GLY A 517 -39.59 54.93 25.19
CA GLY A 517 -39.01 54.95 26.54
C GLY A 517 -37.61 55.55 26.56
N LEU A 518 -36.72 55.12 25.67
CA LEU A 518 -35.35 55.65 25.55
C LEU A 518 -35.35 57.13 25.15
N VAL A 519 -36.22 57.54 24.23
CA VAL A 519 -36.35 58.95 23.82
C VAL A 519 -36.89 59.83 24.96
N SER A 520 -37.84 59.33 25.76
CA SER A 520 -38.38 60.05 26.92
C SER A 520 -37.31 60.32 27.99
N ILE A 521 -36.24 59.54 27.95
CA ILE A 521 -35.12 59.54 28.89
C ILE A 521 -33.84 60.03 28.18
N GLY A 522 -34.00 60.96 27.22
CA GLY A 522 -32.93 61.80 26.67
C GLY A 522 -32.11 61.22 25.52
N TYR A 523 -32.38 60.01 25.04
CA TYR A 523 -31.76 59.50 23.81
C TYR A 523 -32.38 60.14 22.57
N THR A 524 -31.57 60.43 21.55
CA THR A 524 -32.12 60.77 20.24
C THR A 524 -32.78 59.53 19.62
N SER A 525 -33.73 59.74 18.70
CA SER A 525 -34.39 58.62 18.01
C SER A 525 -33.41 57.71 17.28
N ALA A 526 -32.30 58.26 16.75
CA ALA A 526 -31.28 57.49 16.07
C ALA A 526 -30.42 56.66 17.04
N GLU A 527 -30.05 57.23 18.20
CA GLU A 527 -29.30 56.50 19.23
C GLU A 527 -30.13 55.38 19.86
N ALA A 528 -31.41 55.66 20.15
CA ALA A 528 -32.33 54.65 20.66
C ALA A 528 -32.50 53.49 19.66
N GLN A 529 -32.66 53.80 18.37
CA GLN A 529 -32.77 52.77 17.32
C GLN A 529 -31.50 51.92 17.20
N LEU A 530 -30.32 52.54 17.19
CA LEU A 530 -29.04 51.82 17.13
C LEU A 530 -28.86 50.90 18.34
N LEU A 531 -29.24 51.38 19.52
CA LEU A 531 -29.13 50.64 20.77
C LEU A 531 -30.07 49.43 20.80
N LEU A 532 -31.33 49.59 20.37
CA LEU A 532 -32.28 48.48 20.27
C LEU A 532 -31.87 47.47 19.19
N LEU A 533 -31.38 47.93 18.04
CA LEU A 533 -30.83 47.05 17.00
C LEU A 533 -29.67 46.21 17.53
N THR A 534 -28.80 46.82 18.33
CA THR A 534 -27.68 46.12 18.97
C THR A 534 -28.18 45.04 19.94
N ILE A 535 -29.23 45.34 20.71
CA ILE A 535 -29.86 44.36 21.63
C ILE A 535 -30.49 43.21 20.86
N ASP A 536 -31.16 43.47 19.74
CA ASP A 536 -31.72 42.42 18.88
C ASP A 536 -30.65 41.51 18.31
N LEU A 537 -29.55 42.07 17.83
CA LEU A 537 -28.41 41.30 17.34
C LEU A 537 -27.84 40.39 18.43
N TYR A 538 -27.65 40.90 19.65
CA TYR A 538 -27.17 40.07 20.77
C TYR A 538 -28.15 38.96 21.14
N TYR A 539 -29.45 39.23 21.11
CA TYR A 539 -30.47 38.22 21.36
C TYR A 539 -30.44 37.12 20.29
N ASP A 540 -30.31 37.49 19.02
CA ASP A 540 -30.25 36.53 17.91
C ASP A 540 -29.02 35.63 18.02
N PHE A 541 -27.87 36.19 18.44
CA PHE A 541 -26.68 35.39 18.74
C PHE A 541 -26.91 34.40 19.90
N GLU A 542 -27.51 34.84 21.00
CA GLU A 542 -27.77 33.99 22.17
C GLU A 542 -28.73 32.84 21.84
N VAL A 543 -29.76 33.10 21.02
CA VAL A 543 -30.69 32.07 20.53
C VAL A 543 -29.95 31.05 19.67
N LEU A 544 -29.13 31.53 18.72
CA LEU A 544 -28.38 30.68 17.81
C LEU A 544 -27.36 29.81 18.56
N GLU A 545 -26.63 30.36 19.53
CA GLU A 545 -25.73 29.58 20.41
C GLU A 545 -26.50 28.52 21.22
N THR A 546 -27.67 28.88 21.74
CA THR A 546 -28.52 27.94 22.48
C THR A 546 -28.96 26.77 21.60
N GLN A 547 -29.39 27.04 20.36
CA GLN A 547 -29.79 26.00 19.42
C GLN A 547 -28.60 25.13 19.00
N GLN A 548 -27.45 25.73 18.72
CA GLN A 548 -26.21 24.99 18.44
C GLN A 548 -25.85 24.03 19.58
N ARG A 549 -25.92 24.50 20.83
CA ARG A 549 -25.65 23.67 22.01
C ARG A 549 -26.65 22.51 22.14
N ILE A 550 -27.93 22.73 21.85
CA ILE A 550 -28.95 21.67 21.89
C ILE A 550 -28.68 20.62 20.80
N ILE A 551 -28.43 21.06 19.57
CA ILE A 551 -28.12 20.18 18.43
C ILE A 551 -26.84 19.40 18.70
N GLY A 552 -25.79 20.08 19.17
CA GLY A 552 -24.50 19.47 19.53
C GLY A 552 -24.64 18.40 20.60
N ASN A 553 -25.35 18.69 21.69
CA ASN A 553 -25.61 17.68 22.73
C ASN A 553 -26.40 16.46 22.20
N ALA A 554 -27.40 16.69 21.35
CA ALA A 554 -28.17 15.61 20.73
C ALA A 554 -27.29 14.75 19.80
N TYR A 555 -26.39 15.39 19.04
CA TYR A 555 -25.44 14.70 18.16
C TYR A 555 -24.40 13.92 18.97
N VAL A 556 -23.78 14.56 19.97
CA VAL A 556 -22.77 13.95 20.85
C VAL A 556 -23.33 12.74 21.59
N SER A 557 -24.54 12.87 22.13
CA SER A 557 -25.26 11.76 22.80
C SER A 557 -25.76 10.66 21.86
N ARG A 558 -25.52 10.80 20.55
CA ARG A 558 -25.99 9.87 19.49
C ARG A 558 -27.51 9.79 19.35
N SER A 559 -28.23 10.81 19.82
CA SER A 559 -29.69 10.90 19.70
C SER A 559 -30.15 11.35 18.30
N ILE A 560 -29.26 11.97 17.52
CA ILE A 560 -29.50 12.35 16.12
C ILE A 560 -28.28 11.96 15.25
N THR A 561 -28.50 11.77 13.95
CA THR A 561 -27.43 11.43 13.01
C THR A 561 -26.67 12.68 12.55
N ARG A 562 -25.54 12.49 11.85
CA ARG A 562 -24.79 13.61 11.25
C ARG A 562 -25.65 14.37 10.23
N VAL A 563 -26.42 13.64 9.44
CA VAL A 563 -27.34 14.23 8.44
C VAL A 563 -28.42 15.06 9.13
N ASP A 564 -28.98 14.57 10.24
CA ASP A 564 -29.97 15.32 11.03
C ASP A 564 -29.35 16.58 11.66
N ALA A 565 -28.11 16.50 12.14
CA ALA A 565 -27.40 17.65 12.71
C ALA A 565 -27.12 18.72 11.64
N ILE A 566 -26.63 18.34 10.47
CA ILE A 566 -26.43 19.24 9.31
C ILE A 566 -27.75 19.91 8.93
N SER A 567 -28.83 19.13 8.79
CA SER A 567 -30.14 19.65 8.43
C SER A 567 -30.67 20.66 9.46
N ARG A 568 -30.54 20.35 10.76
CA ARG A 568 -30.96 21.25 11.84
C ARG A 568 -30.13 22.54 11.87
N LEU A 569 -28.81 22.45 11.74
CA LEU A 569 -27.95 23.65 11.68
C LEU A 569 -28.24 24.50 10.43
N GLY A 570 -28.53 23.85 9.30
CA GLY A 570 -28.94 24.55 8.08
C GLY A 570 -30.27 25.29 8.22
N ASN A 571 -31.23 24.73 8.96
CA ASN A 571 -32.50 25.39 9.25
C ASN A 571 -32.34 26.64 10.14
N GLU A 572 -31.31 26.66 11.00
CA GLU A 572 -30.94 27.84 11.80
C GLU A 572 -30.10 28.88 11.01
N GLY A 573 -29.91 28.67 9.71
CA GLY A 573 -29.18 29.60 8.83
C GLY A 573 -27.66 29.57 9.01
N ILE A 574 -27.11 28.56 9.69
CA ILE A 574 -25.66 28.45 9.93
C ILE A 574 -24.96 28.07 8.62
N PRO A 575 -23.93 28.80 8.16
CA PRO A 575 -23.24 28.51 6.91
C PRO A 575 -22.54 27.14 6.91
N GLY A 576 -22.50 26.47 5.76
CA GLY A 576 -21.94 25.11 5.63
C GLY A 576 -20.52 24.94 6.19
N ALA A 577 -19.64 25.92 5.98
CA ALA A 577 -18.28 25.89 6.53
C ALA A 577 -18.26 25.86 8.07
N MET A 578 -19.17 26.60 8.72
CA MET A 578 -19.31 26.60 10.18
C MET A 578 -19.95 25.29 10.68
N GLN A 579 -20.86 24.69 9.91
CA GLN A 579 -21.43 23.37 10.23
C GLN A 579 -20.34 22.28 10.25
N GLU A 580 -19.43 22.29 9.27
CA GLU A 580 -18.31 21.35 9.20
C GLU A 580 -17.38 21.49 10.41
N GLN A 581 -17.08 22.73 10.82
CA GLN A 581 -16.28 22.99 12.01
C GLN A 581 -16.96 22.46 13.28
N LEU A 582 -18.23 22.81 13.52
CA LEU A 582 -18.99 22.35 14.70
C LEU A 582 -19.07 20.82 14.76
N LEU A 583 -19.27 20.17 13.62
CA LEU A 583 -19.34 18.71 13.56
C LEU A 583 -17.98 18.06 13.84
N ALA A 584 -16.87 18.65 13.40
CA ALA A 584 -15.53 18.15 13.70
C ALA A 584 -15.24 18.22 15.22
N GLU A 585 -15.61 19.31 15.87
CA GLU A 585 -15.50 19.47 17.32
C GLU A 585 -16.36 18.43 18.07
N TRP A 586 -17.62 18.26 17.66
CA TRP A 586 -18.50 17.28 18.30
C TRP A 586 -18.13 15.83 18.01
N ASP A 587 -17.53 15.52 16.86
CA ASP A 587 -17.00 14.19 16.58
C ASP A 587 -15.87 13.84 17.55
N ALA A 588 -15.00 14.80 17.87
CA ALA A 588 -13.99 14.63 18.90
C ALA A 588 -14.61 14.45 20.30
N GLU A 589 -15.69 15.16 20.62
CA GLU A 589 -16.40 14.93 21.89
C GLU A 589 -17.07 13.55 21.95
N ARG A 590 -17.57 13.04 20.81
CA ARG A 590 -18.19 11.71 20.70
C ARG A 590 -17.25 10.54 20.92
N THR A 591 -15.96 10.70 20.58
CA THR A 591 -14.96 9.65 20.82
C THR A 591 -14.55 9.56 22.29
N VAL A 592 -14.71 10.64 23.05
CA VAL A 592 -14.37 10.69 24.48
C VAL A 592 -15.50 10.16 25.37
N ARG A 593 -16.76 10.28 24.96
CA ARG A 593 -17.94 9.81 25.74
C ARG A 593 -18.33 8.36 25.43
N ASP A 594 -17.55 7.39 25.93
CA ASP A 594 -18.01 6.00 26.00
C ASP A 594 -18.95 5.81 27.21
N ARG A 595 -20.21 5.40 26.94
CA ARG A 595 -21.12 4.95 28.01
C ARG A 595 -20.60 3.64 28.58
N ARG A 596 -19.99 3.70 29.76
CA ARG A 596 -19.66 2.51 30.57
C ARG A 596 -20.94 1.87 31.10
N LEU A 597 -20.98 0.55 31.21
CA LEU A 597 -22.09 -0.14 31.87
C LEU A 597 -22.18 0.32 33.33
N THR A 598 -23.38 0.33 33.90
CA THR A 598 -23.57 0.63 35.33
C THR A 598 -23.02 -0.48 36.21
N GLU A 599 -22.71 -0.20 37.48
CA GLU A 599 -22.31 -1.22 38.46
C GLU A 599 -23.27 -2.42 38.45
N ALA A 600 -24.59 -2.16 38.46
CA ALA A 600 -25.60 -3.21 38.49
C ALA A 600 -25.60 -4.09 37.22
N GLN A 601 -25.24 -3.51 36.06
CA GLN A 601 -25.08 -4.26 34.81
C GLN A 601 -23.81 -5.11 34.82
N TYR A 602 -22.69 -4.57 35.30
CA TYR A 602 -21.48 -5.36 35.51
C TYR A 602 -21.73 -6.49 36.53
N ARG A 603 -22.48 -6.23 37.60
CA ARG A 603 -22.84 -7.25 38.60
C ARG A 603 -23.67 -8.36 37.97
N ARG A 604 -24.66 -7.99 37.14
CA ARG A 604 -25.46 -8.96 36.40
C ARG A 604 -24.61 -9.77 35.42
N ALA A 605 -23.63 -9.15 34.77
CA ALA A 605 -22.72 -9.83 33.85
C ALA A 605 -21.85 -10.86 34.57
N VAL A 606 -21.38 -10.58 35.80
CA VAL A 606 -20.69 -11.58 36.64
C VAL A 606 -21.63 -12.73 37.00
N ASN A 607 -22.85 -12.44 37.44
CA ASN A 607 -23.84 -13.48 37.79
C ASN A 607 -24.29 -14.36 36.61
N GLN A 608 -24.01 -13.93 35.39
CA GLN A 608 -24.28 -14.66 34.15
C GLN A 608 -23.02 -15.29 33.55
N ASP A 609 -21.90 -15.30 34.29
CA ASP A 609 -20.59 -15.79 33.87
C ASP A 609 -20.06 -15.13 32.56
N VAL A 610 -20.53 -13.92 32.26
CA VAL A 610 -20.10 -13.15 31.08
C VAL A 610 -18.75 -12.50 31.31
N ILE A 611 -18.46 -12.10 32.56
CA ILE A 611 -17.18 -11.50 32.98
C ILE A 611 -16.78 -12.06 34.35
N SER A 612 -15.48 -12.03 34.68
CA SER A 612 -15.00 -12.50 35.98
C SER A 612 -15.22 -11.47 37.10
N VAL A 613 -15.14 -11.91 38.35
CA VAL A 613 -15.11 -10.99 39.53
C VAL A 613 -13.90 -10.05 39.46
N GLY A 614 -12.80 -10.47 38.82
CA GLY A 614 -11.64 -9.61 38.56
C GLY A 614 -11.98 -8.48 37.59
N ASP A 615 -12.64 -8.81 36.48
CA ASP A 615 -13.09 -7.82 35.49
C ASP A 615 -14.12 -6.85 36.07
N TYR A 616 -14.99 -7.32 36.97
CA TYR A 616 -15.94 -6.47 37.69
C TYR A 616 -15.23 -5.41 38.55
N ARG A 617 -14.12 -5.75 39.21
CA ARG A 617 -13.31 -4.78 39.97
C ARG A 617 -12.70 -3.71 39.06
N GLU A 618 -12.07 -4.12 37.96
CA GLU A 618 -11.45 -3.16 37.01
C GLU A 618 -12.49 -2.22 36.38
N ASN A 619 -13.64 -2.76 36.01
CA ASN A 619 -14.72 -1.97 35.43
C ASN A 619 -15.31 -0.96 36.43
N LEU A 620 -15.37 -1.30 37.71
CA LEU A 620 -15.79 -0.38 38.78
C LEU A 620 -14.78 0.76 39.02
N ARG A 621 -13.47 0.50 38.91
CA ARG A 621 -12.46 1.58 38.90
C ARG A 621 -12.69 2.53 37.74
N GLY A 622 -13.05 1.98 36.57
CA GLY A 622 -13.51 2.77 35.43
C GLY A 622 -14.77 3.61 35.72
N LEU A 623 -15.62 3.22 36.66
CA LEU A 623 -16.77 4.03 37.07
C LEU A 623 -16.44 5.04 38.20
N GLY A 624 -15.19 5.06 38.68
CA GLY A 624 -14.73 5.96 39.73
C GLY A 624 -15.00 5.49 41.17
N TYR A 625 -15.30 4.20 41.37
CA TYR A 625 -15.46 3.64 42.72
C TYR A 625 -14.09 3.53 43.42
N THR A 626 -14.06 3.79 44.73
CA THR A 626 -12.82 3.64 45.53
C THR A 626 -12.53 2.15 45.80
N GLU A 627 -11.26 1.79 46.04
CA GLU A 627 -10.91 0.38 46.37
C GLU A 627 -11.69 -0.16 47.58
N GLY A 628 -11.99 0.71 48.56
CA GLY A 628 -12.81 0.34 49.71
C GLY A 628 -14.24 -0.04 49.32
N ASP A 629 -14.89 0.77 48.48
CA ASP A 629 -16.26 0.50 48.01
C ASP A 629 -16.32 -0.72 47.09
N ILE A 630 -15.31 -0.92 46.25
CA ILE A 630 -15.19 -2.10 45.38
C ILE A 630 -15.14 -3.36 46.24
N GLU A 631 -14.31 -3.39 47.27
CA GLU A 631 -14.21 -4.56 48.15
C GLU A 631 -15.48 -4.80 48.97
N ILE A 632 -16.19 -3.74 49.38
CA ILE A 632 -17.52 -3.86 50.00
C ILE A 632 -18.50 -4.51 49.03
N LEU A 633 -18.59 -4.03 47.80
CA LEU A 633 -19.52 -4.55 46.79
C LEU A 633 -19.18 -6.00 46.42
N VAL A 634 -17.89 -6.32 46.24
CA VAL A 634 -17.47 -7.69 45.94
C VAL A 634 -17.80 -8.64 47.08
N LYS A 635 -17.55 -8.25 48.34
CA LYS A 635 -17.94 -9.07 49.50
C LYS A 635 -19.45 -9.18 49.65
N THR A 636 -20.19 -8.14 49.29
CA THR A 636 -21.66 -8.14 49.42
C THR A 636 -22.32 -9.09 48.41
N TYR A 637 -21.78 -9.18 47.19
CA TYR A 637 -22.44 -9.89 46.09
C TYR A 637 -21.77 -11.19 45.66
N PHE A 638 -20.48 -11.39 45.95
CA PHE A 638 -19.70 -12.51 45.44
C PHE A 638 -18.84 -13.23 46.49
N ALA A 639 -18.95 -12.86 47.78
CA ALA A 639 -18.39 -13.71 48.83
C ALA A 639 -19.27 -14.96 49.04
N PRO A 640 -18.67 -16.13 49.30
CA PRO A 640 -19.40 -17.37 49.57
C PRO A 640 -20.21 -17.36 50.87
#